data_AF-A0A2N7KMJ0-F1
#
_entry.id   AF-A0A2N7KMJ0-F1
#
_cell.length_a   1.000
_cell.length_b   1.000
_cell.length_c   1.000
_cell.angle_alpha   90.00
_cell.angle_beta   90.00
_cell.angle_gamma   90.00
#
_symmetry.space_group_name_H-M   'P 1'
#
loop_
_entity.id
_entity.type
_entity.pdbx_description
1 polymer ?
#
loop_
_entity_poly.entity_id
_entity_poly.type
_entity_poly.pdbx_seq_one_letter_code
_entity_poly.pdbx_strand_id
1 'polypeptide(L)' 'MQHNKSMYAYIYSGKDGTENTLVATINNEEKPLISCCADEIKRMSSLAIDLASKHNLKVKLVKYQREQEIDFGLFVK' A
#
# COMPACT_ATOMS: atom_id res chain seq x y z
N MET A 1 -0.95 12.81 22.93
CA MET A 1 -1.09 11.34 22.80
C MET A 1 -0.38 10.94 21.51
N GLN A 2 0.77 10.27 21.61
CA GLN A 2 1.50 9.79 20.41
C GLN A 2 0.74 8.59 19.83
N HIS A 3 -0.16 8.84 18.88
CA HIS A 3 -0.71 7.77 18.06
C HIS A 3 0.35 7.36 17.04
N ASN A 4 1.21 6.41 17.43
CA ASN A 4 2.07 5.66 16.52
C ASN A 4 1.19 4.75 15.65
N LYS A 5 0.38 5.34 14.75
CA LYS A 5 -0.45 4.60 13.80
C LYS A 5 0.47 4.09 12.70
N SER A 6 1.01 2.89 12.92
CA SER A 6 1.74 2.17 11.87
C SER A 6 0.83 2.00 10.66
N MET A 7 1.29 2.48 9.50
CA MET A 7 0.59 2.34 8.25
C MET A 7 1.02 1.04 7.57
N TYR A 8 0.07 0.31 7.01
CA TYR A 8 0.35 -0.93 6.29
C TYR A 8 -0.11 -0.82 4.85
N ALA A 9 0.61 -1.45 3.93
CA ALA A 9 0.21 -1.54 2.53
C ALA A 9 0.35 -2.96 2.00
N TYR A 10 -0.52 -3.34 1.08
CA TYR A 10 -0.28 -4.49 0.22
C TYR A 10 0.60 -4.07 -0.94
N ILE A 11 1.72 -4.74 -1.15
CA ILE A 11 2.67 -4.47 -2.23
C ILE A 11 2.90 -5.71 -3.09
N TYR A 12 3.26 -5.51 -4.36
CA TYR A 12 3.69 -6.56 -5.28
C TYR A 12 4.98 -6.16 -5.99
N SER A 13 5.73 -7.16 -6.46
CA SER A 13 6.92 -6.91 -7.29
C SER A 13 6.50 -6.71 -8.75
N GLY A 14 6.89 -5.58 -9.32
CA GLY A 14 6.85 -5.32 -10.74
C GLY A 14 7.84 -6.21 -11.51
N LYS A 15 7.72 -6.21 -12.84
CA LYS A 15 8.56 -7.03 -13.74
C LYS A 15 10.03 -6.63 -13.71
N ASP A 16 10.32 -5.39 -13.37
CA ASP A 16 11.64 -4.79 -13.20
C ASP A 16 12.19 -4.91 -11.77
N GLY A 17 11.48 -5.60 -10.88
CA GLY A 17 11.84 -5.73 -9.47
C GLY A 17 11.40 -4.55 -8.59
N THR A 18 10.68 -3.56 -9.13
CA THR A 18 10.14 -2.46 -8.33
C THR A 18 9.04 -2.94 -7.39
N GLU A 19 9.04 -2.46 -6.15
CA GLU A 19 7.93 -2.72 -5.23
C GLU A 19 6.83 -1.69 -5.45
N ASN A 20 5.64 -2.16 -5.80
CA ASN A 20 4.49 -1.32 -6.14
C ASN A 20 3.37 -1.57 -5.14
N THR A 21 2.69 -0.50 -4.70
CA THR A 21 1.47 -0.63 -3.91
C THR A 21 0.34 -1.21 -4.77
N LEU A 22 -0.38 -2.18 -4.22
CA LEU A 22 -1.54 -2.77 -4.88
C LEU A 22 -2.68 -1.75 -4.88
N VAL A 23 -3.28 -1.51 -6.04
CA VAL A 23 -4.38 -0.57 -6.24
C VAL A 23 -5.64 -1.35 -6.58
N ALA A 24 -6.77 -0.97 -5.99
CA ALA A 24 -8.07 -1.54 -6.28
C ALA A 24 -9.06 -0.46 -6.70
N THR A 25 -10.01 -0.80 -7.57
CA THR A 25 -11.12 0.10 -7.91
C THR A 25 -12.25 -0.09 -6.90
N ILE A 26 -12.53 0.94 -6.10
CA ILE A 26 -13.61 0.96 -5.10
C ILE A 26 -14.49 2.17 -5.41
N ASN A 27 -15.79 1.95 -5.66
CA ASN A 27 -16.74 3.00 -6.06
C ASN A 27 -16.27 3.79 -7.30
N ASN A 28 -15.77 3.10 -8.33
CA ASN A 28 -15.20 3.67 -9.56
C ASN A 28 -13.95 4.56 -9.36
N GLU A 29 -13.34 4.54 -8.18
CA GLU A 29 -12.10 5.25 -7.89
C GLU A 29 -10.97 4.24 -7.65
N GLU A 30 -9.81 4.49 -8.25
CA GLU A 30 -8.60 3.74 -7.95
C GLU A 30 -8.05 4.15 -6.59
N LYS A 31 -7.97 3.19 -5.66
CA LYS A 31 -7.50 3.41 -4.30
C LYS A 31 -6.35 2.46 -3.97
N PRO A 32 -5.23 2.98 -3.47
CA PRO A 32 -4.15 2.13 -3.00
C PRO A 32 -4.62 1.36 -1.75
N LEU A 33 -4.25 0.09 -1.66
CA LEU A 33 -4.57 -0.74 -0.51
C LEU A 33 -3.64 -0.46 0.66
N ILE A 34 -3.83 0.70 1.28
CA ILE A 34 -3.10 1.20 2.44
C ILE A 34 -4.07 1.49 3.59
N SER A 35 -3.76 1.04 4.80
CA SER A 35 -4.51 1.43 6.00
C SER A 35 -3.66 1.34 7.27
N CYS A 36 -4.01 2.13 8.27
CA CYS A 36 -3.50 2.02 9.64
C CYS A 36 -4.50 1.35 10.60
N CYS A 37 -5.67 0.92 10.10
CA CYS A 37 -6.74 0.30 10.87
C CYS A 37 -6.74 -1.22 10.64
N ALA A 38 -6.60 -2.00 11.72
CA ALA A 38 -6.52 -3.45 11.64
C ALA A 38 -7.75 -4.09 10.99
N ASP A 39 -8.95 -3.56 11.24
CA ASP A 39 -10.19 -4.11 10.67
C ASP A 39 -10.33 -3.80 9.18
N GLU A 40 -9.86 -2.64 8.73
CA GLU A 40 -9.79 -2.32 7.31
C GLU A 40 -8.76 -3.21 6.60
N ILE A 41 -7.58 -3.42 7.20
CA ILE A 41 -6.53 -4.29 6.65
C ILE A 41 -7.07 -5.71 6.41
N LYS A 42 -7.85 -6.26 7.35
CA LYS A 42 -8.50 -7.57 7.21
C LYS A 42 -9.52 -7.59 6.06
N ARG A 43 -10.35 -6.55 5.92
CA ARG A 43 -11.32 -6.45 4.81
C ARG A 43 -10.63 -6.35 3.46
N MET A 44 -9.52 -5.61 3.41
CA MET A 44 -8.71 -5.43 2.21
C MET A 44 -7.93 -6.69 1.84
N SER A 45 -7.68 -7.62 2.78
CA SER A 45 -7.00 -8.89 2.50
C SER A 45 -7.70 -9.67 1.38
N SER A 46 -9.03 -9.79 1.42
CA SER A 46 -9.79 -10.51 0.40
C SER A 46 -9.61 -9.87 -0.97
N LEU A 47 -9.74 -8.54 -1.03
CA LEU A 47 -9.55 -7.78 -2.27
C LEU A 47 -8.13 -7.91 -2.82
N ALA A 48 -7.12 -7.91 -1.94
CA ALA A 48 -5.73 -8.10 -2.32
C ALA A 48 -5.48 -9.51 -2.88
N ILE A 49 -6.09 -10.55 -2.29
CA ILE A 49 -6.01 -11.93 -2.78
C ILE A 49 -6.67 -12.07 -4.15
N ASP A 50 -7.86 -11.49 -4.33
CA ASP A 50 -8.60 -11.56 -5.60
C ASP A 50 -7.82 -10.89 -6.74
N LEU A 51 -7.27 -9.70 -6.48
CA LEU A 51 -6.41 -8.99 -7.43
C LEU A 51 -5.13 -9.76 -7.71
N ALA A 52 -4.48 -10.31 -6.67
CA ALA A 52 -3.27 -11.11 -6.83
C ALA A 52 -3.52 -12.33 -7.72
N SER A 53 -4.62 -13.04 -7.50
CA SER A 53 -5.02 -14.21 -8.28
C SER A 53 -5.31 -13.83 -9.73
N LYS A 54 -6.15 -12.81 -9.95
CA LYS A 54 -6.55 -12.35 -11.28
C LYS A 54 -5.38 -11.92 -12.15
N HIS A 55 -4.36 -11.31 -11.54
CA HIS A 55 -3.21 -10.75 -12.24
C HIS A 55 -1.94 -11.61 -12.08
N ASN A 56 -2.05 -12.80 -11.47
CA ASN A 56 -0.94 -13.71 -11.17
C ASN A 56 0.23 -13.00 -10.45
N LEU A 57 -0.09 -12.18 -9.45
CA LEU A 57 0.87 -11.42 -8.65
C LEU A 57 1.18 -12.13 -7.33
N LYS A 58 2.42 -11.98 -6.86
CA LYS A 58 2.78 -12.29 -5.47
C LYS A 58 2.70 -11.00 -4.66
N VAL A 59 1.81 -10.99 -3.67
CA VAL A 59 1.54 -9.81 -2.83
C VAL A 59 2.06 -10.04 -1.40
N LYS A 60 2.57 -8.99 -0.77
CA LYS A 60 3.02 -8.96 0.64
C LYS A 60 2.32 -7.84 1.39
N LEU A 61 2.06 -8.02 2.68
CA LEU A 61 1.65 -6.93 3.58
C LEU A 61 2.89 -6.37 4.27
N VAL A 62 3.15 -5.07 4.09
CA VAL A 62 4.31 -4.38 4.68
C VAL A 62 3.87 -3.33 5.68
N LYS A 63 4.70 -3.11 6.71
CA LYS A 63 4.50 -2.10 7.75
C LYS A 63 5.45 -0.92 7.53
N TYR A 64 4.90 0.27 7.30
CA TYR A 64 5.65 1.51 7.28
C TYR A 64 5.74 2.06 8.71
N GLN A 65 6.98 2.22 9.18
CA GLN A 65 7.28 2.67 10.54
C GLN A 65 7.72 4.13 10.63
N ARG A 66 8.04 4.78 9.51
CA ARG A 66 8.52 6.17 9.48
C ARG A 66 7.75 6.97 8.44
N GLU A 67 7.16 8.07 8.89
CA GLU A 67 6.91 9.21 8.04
C GLU A 67 8.27 9.72 7.55
N GLN A 68 8.45 9.79 6.24
CA GLN A 68 9.60 10.44 5.63
C GLN A 68 9.09 11.76 5.05
N GLU A 69 9.56 12.86 5.61
CA GLU A 69 9.35 14.18 5.04
C GLU A 69 10.42 14.40 3.97
N ILE A 70 9.99 14.67 2.74
CA ILE A 70 10.88 15.00 1.63
C ILE A 70 10.73 16.50 1.38
N ASP A 71 11.78 17.27 1.67
CA ASP A 71 11.83 18.69 1.29
C ASP A 71 12.24 18.81 -0.18
N PHE A 72 11.24 19.04 -1.04
CA PHE A 72 11.46 19.24 -2.47
C PHE A 72 12.19 20.55 -2.79
N GLY A 73 12.22 21.52 -1.87
CA GLY A 73 12.97 22.77 -2.02
C GLY A 73 14.48 22.56 -2.11
N LEU A 74 14.99 21.45 -1.56
CA LEU A 74 16.40 21.05 -1.67
C LEU A 74 16.79 20.56 -3.08
N PHE A 75 15.81 20.24 -3.94
CA PHE A 75 16.05 19.73 -5.29
C PHE A 75 15.86 20.79 -6.39
N VAL A 76 15.35 21.97 -6.04
CA VAL A 76 15.18 23.09 -6.98
C VAL A 76 16.33 24.07 -6.77
N LYS A 77 17.19 24.23 -7.77
CA LYS A 77 18.23 25.29 -7.83
C LYS A 77 17.69 26.55 -8.47
#